data_AF-A0A7S1JE62-F1
#
_entry.id   AF-A0A7S1JE62-F1
#
_cell.length_a   1.000
_cell.length_b   1.000
_cell.length_c   1.000
_cell.angle_alpha   90.00
_cell.angle_beta   90.00
_cell.angle_gamma   90.00
#
_symmetry.space_group_name_H-M   'P 1'
#
loop_
_entity.id
_entity.type
_entity.pdbx_description
1 polymer ?
#
loop_
_entity_poly.entity_id
_entity_poly.type
_entity_poly.pdbx_seq_one_letter_code
_entity_poly.pdbx_strand_id
1 'polypeptide(L)'
;MFLQGSFVVFLSLLCALQAASTRQPSRKRVAIHDDVCAKCHPGAPLPDRSTEFIQQLMTTLCGDSATVVSGRQPYGAFVAQMFQALRNSSYIPGNKLAVARMLADRGGLWLEFGVFRGHTINYLALAYNGTVVGFDSFKGLPEQWRPAIGALKGATQKGSFNLNGRLPKVKANVRLIKGLFEDTLPRFVQRLNRSRYVSLLHVDCDLYSSSKTVLKHVGPLLRPGSVVVFDELIHYVEYRNHELKALYELLAESGAQVEVLGFSGTHVQSDPQGEMQPQSVAVRLCSSYKPP
;
A
#
# COMPACT_ATOMS: atom_id res chain seq x y z
N MET A 1 15.25 -12.81 33.82
CA MET A 1 15.90 -13.81 32.96
C MET A 1 14.86 -14.29 31.93
N PHE A 2 14.60 -13.47 30.91
CA PHE A 2 13.60 -13.72 29.85
C PHE A 2 14.11 -13.00 28.60
N LEU A 3 14.76 -13.73 27.68
CA LEU A 3 15.13 -13.25 26.34
C LEU A 3 15.78 -14.39 25.53
N GLN A 4 15.03 -15.43 25.17
CA GLN A 4 15.49 -16.40 24.14
C GLN A 4 14.40 -16.93 23.19
N GLY A 5 13.13 -16.50 23.31
CA GLY A 5 12.04 -17.06 22.48
C GLY A 5 11.88 -16.47 21.07
N SER A 6 12.37 -15.26 20.81
CA SER A 6 12.00 -14.52 19.58
C SER A 6 12.95 -14.67 18.40
N PHE A 7 14.12 -15.29 18.59
CA PHE A 7 15.15 -15.40 17.54
C PHE A 7 15.01 -16.66 16.67
N VAL A 8 14.44 -17.74 17.22
CA VAL A 8 14.37 -19.04 16.53
C VAL A 8 13.27 -19.07 15.46
N VAL A 9 12.15 -18.36 15.68
CA VAL A 9 11.04 -18.25 14.72
C VAL A 9 11.43 -17.44 13.48
N PHE A 10 12.36 -16.48 13.62
CA PHE A 10 12.80 -15.61 12.53
C PHE A 10 13.66 -16.36 11.49
N LEU A 11 14.45 -17.36 11.92
CA LEU A 11 15.29 -18.14 11.03
C LEU A 11 14.49 -19.13 10.16
N SER A 12 13.34 -19.61 10.66
CA SER A 12 12.48 -20.55 9.94
C SER A 12 11.78 -19.91 8.73
N LEU A 13 11.51 -18.59 8.79
CA LEU A 13 10.84 -17.84 7.72
C LEU A 13 11.79 -17.54 6.53
N LEU A 14 13.09 -17.36 6.80
CA LEU A 14 14.11 -17.11 5.77
C LEU A 14 14.39 -18.35 4.90
N CYS A 15 14.43 -19.54 5.51
CA CYS A 15 14.65 -20.79 4.77
C CYS A 15 13.51 -21.12 3.79
N ALA A 16 12.26 -20.78 4.11
CA ALA A 16 11.12 -21.04 3.23
C ALA A 16 11.11 -20.15 1.97
N LEU A 17 11.70 -18.95 2.04
CA LEU A 17 11.77 -18.02 0.90
C LEU A 17 12.94 -18.34 -0.06
N GLN A 18 14.06 -18.87 0.44
CA GLN A 18 15.17 -19.30 -0.43
C GLN A 18 14.86 -20.57 -1.22
N ALA A 19 14.04 -21.49 -0.68
CA ALA A 19 13.66 -22.72 -1.36
C ALA A 19 12.68 -22.52 -2.53
N ALA A 20 12.01 -21.36 -2.63
CA ALA A 20 11.03 -21.07 -3.68
C ALA A 20 11.65 -20.51 -4.97
N SER A 21 12.95 -20.15 -4.97
CA SER A 21 13.61 -19.45 -6.09
C SER A 21 14.49 -20.33 -6.98
N THR A 22 14.61 -21.64 -6.74
CA THR A 22 15.41 -22.52 -7.59
C THR A 22 14.56 -23.68 -8.13
N ARG A 23 14.14 -23.55 -9.39
CA ARG A 23 13.68 -24.70 -10.18
C ARG A 23 14.32 -24.67 -11.56
N GLN A 24 15.28 -25.57 -11.76
CA GLN A 24 15.23 -26.56 -12.85
C GLN A 24 16.17 -27.75 -12.54
N PRO A 25 16.03 -28.91 -13.22
CA PRO A 25 15.48 -30.11 -12.59
C PRO A 25 16.45 -31.31 -12.57
N SER A 26 16.26 -32.29 -11.67
CA SER A 26 16.32 -33.73 -12.01
C SER A 26 16.06 -34.64 -10.81
N ARG A 27 15.58 -35.84 -11.17
CA ARG A 27 15.14 -37.00 -10.37
C ARG A 27 16.11 -37.41 -9.24
N LYS A 28 15.55 -37.75 -8.06
CA LYS A 28 15.38 -39.15 -7.57
C LYS A 28 14.70 -39.13 -6.19
N ARG A 29 13.68 -39.98 -6.01
CA ARG A 29 13.18 -40.40 -4.69
C ARG A 29 14.26 -41.27 -4.03
N VAL A 30 14.42 -41.16 -2.71
CA VAL A 30 14.16 -42.22 -1.70
C VAL A 30 14.40 -41.60 -0.31
N ALA A 31 13.48 -41.92 0.60
CA ALA A 31 13.31 -41.42 1.95
C ALA A 31 14.40 -41.88 2.93
N ILE A 32 14.48 -41.23 4.11
CA ILE A 32 14.44 -41.88 5.43
C ILE A 32 14.10 -40.80 6.49
N HIS A 33 12.95 -41.05 7.16
CA HIS A 33 12.53 -40.75 8.53
C HIS A 33 12.64 -39.32 9.11
N ASP A 34 11.56 -38.66 9.52
CA ASP A 34 10.63 -39.00 10.63
C ASP A 34 11.34 -39.29 11.95
N ASP A 35 11.70 -38.22 12.68
CA ASP A 35 11.61 -38.14 14.14
C ASP A 35 11.91 -36.71 14.61
N VAL A 36 10.88 -35.89 14.83
CA VAL A 36 10.69 -34.98 15.99
C VAL A 36 9.28 -34.37 15.86
N CYS A 37 8.22 -35.14 16.13
CA CYS A 37 6.93 -34.59 16.57
C CYS A 37 5.97 -35.70 17.01
N ALA A 38 6.27 -36.33 18.14
CA ALA A 38 5.32 -37.19 18.83
C ALA A 38 5.44 -36.93 20.33
N LYS A 39 4.81 -35.86 20.82
CA LYS A 39 4.32 -35.67 22.20
C LYS A 39 3.72 -34.27 22.34
N CYS A 40 2.44 -34.15 21.99
CA CYS A 40 1.41 -33.37 22.69
C CYS A 40 0.14 -33.34 21.82
N HIS A 41 -0.90 -34.07 22.28
CA HIS A 41 -2.31 -34.02 21.86
C HIS A 41 -2.68 -34.49 20.43
N PRO A 42 -3.17 -35.73 20.26
CA PRO A 42 -3.82 -36.15 19.01
C PRO A 42 -5.25 -35.62 19.00
N GLY A 43 -5.54 -34.60 18.18
CA GLY A 43 -6.93 -34.20 17.90
C GLY A 43 -7.20 -32.70 17.77
N ALA A 44 -6.23 -31.82 17.99
CA ALA A 44 -6.42 -30.41 17.64
C ALA A 44 -6.14 -30.22 16.13
N PRO A 45 -7.05 -29.63 15.33
CA PRO A 45 -6.70 -29.22 13.98
C PRO A 45 -5.51 -28.25 14.07
N LEU A 46 -4.42 -28.58 13.39
CA LEU A 46 -3.33 -27.63 13.17
C LEU A 46 -3.96 -26.40 12.51
N PRO A 47 -3.84 -25.20 13.09
CA PRO A 47 -4.39 -24.01 12.47
C PRO A 47 -3.80 -23.86 11.08
N ASP A 48 -4.65 -23.52 10.11
CA ASP A 48 -4.15 -23.18 8.78
C ASP A 48 -3.14 -22.04 8.94
N ARG A 49 -1.91 -22.24 8.44
CA ARG A 49 -0.82 -21.24 8.51
C ARG A 49 -1.25 -19.90 7.94
N SER A 50 -2.22 -19.87 7.03
CA SER A 50 -2.84 -18.63 6.53
C SER A 50 -3.68 -17.92 7.59
N THR A 51 -4.42 -18.68 8.40
CA THR A 51 -5.27 -18.19 9.48
C THR A 51 -4.45 -17.72 10.66
N GLU A 52 -3.36 -18.41 11.03
CA GLU A 52 -2.42 -17.92 12.04
C GLU A 52 -1.70 -16.65 11.61
N PHE A 53 -1.24 -16.57 10.36
CA PHE A 53 -0.64 -15.35 9.82
C PHE A 53 -1.64 -14.19 9.81
N ILE A 54 -2.89 -14.44 9.40
CA ILE A 54 -3.98 -13.46 9.48
C ILE A 54 -4.22 -13.05 10.93
N GLN A 55 -4.35 -14.00 11.86
CA GLN A 55 -4.62 -13.73 13.27
C GLN A 55 -3.50 -12.90 13.90
N GLN A 56 -2.24 -13.25 13.60
CA GLN A 56 -1.06 -12.54 14.09
C GLN A 56 -0.96 -11.15 13.45
N LEU A 57 -1.17 -11.03 12.15
CA LEU A 57 -1.24 -9.74 11.45
C LEU A 57 -2.35 -8.86 12.02
N MET A 58 -3.54 -9.41 12.25
CA MET A 58 -4.67 -8.69 12.84
C MET A 58 -4.37 -8.29 14.28
N THR A 59 -3.76 -9.17 15.08
CA THR A 59 -3.36 -8.83 16.46
C THR A 59 -2.32 -7.70 16.48
N THR A 60 -1.38 -7.73 15.54
CA THR A 60 -0.35 -6.69 15.35
C THR A 60 -0.94 -5.37 14.84
N LEU A 61 -1.93 -5.41 13.95
CA LEU A 61 -2.63 -4.24 13.39
C LEU A 61 -3.76 -3.70 14.28
N CYS A 62 -4.20 -4.46 15.28
CA CYS A 62 -5.26 -4.10 16.21
C CYS A 62 -4.75 -3.87 17.64
N GLY A 63 -3.44 -3.90 17.88
CA GLY A 63 -2.87 -3.58 19.18
C GLY A 63 -3.08 -2.12 19.58
N ASP A 64 -3.37 -1.87 20.86
CA ASP A 64 -3.81 -0.59 21.44
C ASP A 64 -2.82 0.60 21.37
N SER A 65 -1.71 0.46 20.64
CA SER A 65 -0.66 1.50 20.50
C SER A 65 -0.64 2.20 19.15
N ALA A 66 -1.65 1.97 18.30
CA ALA A 66 -1.68 2.55 16.96
C ALA A 66 -1.72 4.09 17.03
N THR A 67 -0.64 4.74 16.60
CA THR A 67 -0.51 6.19 16.68
C THR A 67 -1.37 6.82 15.58
N VAL A 68 -2.45 7.47 16.01
CA VAL A 68 -3.34 8.21 15.11
C VAL A 68 -2.71 9.55 14.73
N VAL A 69 -2.69 9.85 13.44
CA VAL A 69 -2.14 11.06 12.84
C VAL A 69 -3.28 11.95 12.37
N SER A 70 -3.21 13.25 12.66
CA SER A 70 -4.21 14.25 12.26
C SER A 70 -3.57 15.37 11.45
N GLY A 71 -4.33 16.14 10.66
CA GLY A 71 -3.83 17.30 9.92
C GLY A 71 -4.04 18.65 10.61
N ARG A 72 -4.36 18.69 11.91
CA ARG A 72 -4.75 19.94 12.60
C ARG A 72 -3.57 20.82 13.03
N GLN A 73 -2.39 20.25 13.07
CA GLN A 73 -1.15 20.91 13.48
C GLN A 73 -0.36 21.45 12.27
N PRO A 74 0.58 22.39 12.46
CA PRO A 74 1.45 22.85 11.37
C PRO A 74 2.19 21.70 10.69
N TYR A 75 2.48 21.85 9.39
CA TYR A 75 3.01 20.78 8.55
C TYR A 75 4.28 20.10 9.10
N GLY A 76 5.22 20.87 9.67
CA GLY A 76 6.42 20.29 10.29
C GLY A 76 6.12 19.34 11.46
N ALA A 77 5.12 19.69 12.29
CA ALA A 77 4.67 18.85 13.39
C ALA A 77 3.89 17.61 12.88
N PHE A 78 3.14 17.76 11.79
CA PHE A 78 2.53 16.62 11.09
C PHE A 78 3.57 15.61 10.61
N VAL A 79 4.64 16.07 9.94
CA VAL A 79 5.71 15.19 9.49
C VAL A 79 6.34 14.46 10.68
N ALA A 80 6.63 15.16 11.78
CA ALA A 80 7.18 14.53 12.99
C ALA A 80 6.25 13.44 13.57
N GLN A 81 4.94 13.74 13.67
CA GLN A 81 3.93 12.78 14.13
C GLN A 81 3.85 11.56 13.21
N MET A 82 3.88 11.76 11.89
CA MET A 82 3.88 10.67 10.91
C MET A 82 5.08 9.74 11.11
N PHE A 83 6.29 10.27 11.30
CA PHE A 83 7.47 9.45 11.55
C PHE A 83 7.44 8.73 12.89
N GLN A 84 6.84 9.32 13.92
CA GLN A 84 6.59 8.62 15.17
C GLN A 84 5.64 7.44 14.95
N ALA A 85 4.54 7.66 14.24
CA ALA A 85 3.58 6.60 13.90
C ALA A 85 4.20 5.50 13.05
N LEU A 86 5.04 5.85 12.07
CA LEU A 86 5.78 4.87 11.25
C LEU A 86 6.73 4.01 12.09
N ARG A 87 7.49 4.60 13.02
CA ARG A 87 8.39 3.85 13.92
C ARG A 87 7.65 2.92 14.88
N ASN A 88 6.44 3.32 15.28
CA ASN A 88 5.56 2.51 16.13
C ASN A 88 4.77 1.47 15.33
N SER A 89 4.60 1.68 14.02
CA SER A 89 3.93 0.74 13.14
C SER A 89 4.80 -0.49 12.94
N SER A 90 4.15 -1.64 12.77
CA SER A 90 4.89 -2.87 12.53
C SER A 90 5.51 -2.85 11.14
N TYR A 91 6.78 -3.23 11.07
CA TYR A 91 7.36 -3.63 9.80
C TYR A 91 6.62 -4.87 9.31
N ILE A 92 5.96 -4.76 8.17
CA ILE A 92 5.34 -5.90 7.51
C ILE A 92 6.23 -6.28 6.33
N PRO A 93 7.00 -7.37 6.41
CA PRO A 93 7.79 -7.85 5.28
C PRO A 93 6.88 -8.10 4.08
N GLY A 94 7.18 -7.47 2.93
CA GLY A 94 6.44 -7.65 1.68
C GLY A 94 5.60 -6.46 1.22
N ASN A 95 4.82 -6.69 0.17
CA ASN A 95 4.03 -5.68 -0.56
C ASN A 95 2.86 -5.15 0.29
N LYS A 96 2.77 -3.83 0.52
CA LYS A 96 1.70 -3.22 1.33
C LYS A 96 0.30 -3.37 0.77
N LEU A 97 0.19 -3.55 -0.55
CA LEU A 97 -1.08 -3.94 -1.14
C LEU A 97 -1.56 -5.30 -0.64
N ALA A 98 -0.69 -6.18 -0.13
CA ALA A 98 -1.12 -7.43 0.51
C ALA A 98 -1.91 -7.16 1.79
N VAL A 99 -1.41 -6.28 2.65
CA VAL A 99 -2.06 -5.86 3.90
C VAL A 99 -3.34 -5.11 3.60
N ALA A 100 -3.26 -4.16 2.68
CA ALA A 100 -4.40 -3.36 2.29
C ALA A 100 -5.54 -4.21 1.70
N ARG A 101 -5.20 -5.22 0.90
CA ARG A 101 -6.16 -6.23 0.43
C ARG A 101 -6.87 -6.99 1.55
N MET A 102 -6.16 -7.29 2.63
CA MET A 102 -6.69 -8.10 3.73
C MET A 102 -7.62 -7.27 4.60
N LEU A 103 -7.30 -5.98 4.79
CA LEU A 103 -8.05 -5.07 5.66
C LEU A 103 -9.19 -4.35 4.95
N ALA A 104 -9.07 -4.11 3.64
CA ALA A 104 -10.08 -3.38 2.90
C ALA A 104 -11.38 -4.19 2.83
N ASP A 105 -12.47 -3.54 3.23
CA ASP A 105 -13.81 -4.08 3.10
C ASP A 105 -14.15 -4.44 1.64
N ARG A 106 -14.96 -5.49 1.47
CA ARG A 106 -15.34 -6.05 0.16
C ARG A 106 -16.60 -5.40 -0.43
N GLY A 107 -17.34 -4.61 0.33
CA GLY A 107 -18.52 -3.87 -0.16
C GLY A 107 -18.18 -2.57 -0.90
N GLY A 108 -17.04 -1.97 -0.59
CA GLY A 108 -16.58 -0.70 -1.17
C GLY A 108 -15.98 -0.79 -2.57
N LEU A 109 -15.56 0.35 -3.12
CA LEU A 109 -14.79 0.44 -4.36
C LEU A 109 -13.30 0.23 -4.08
N TRP A 110 -12.63 -0.47 -5.00
CA TRP A 110 -11.17 -0.58 -5.03
C TRP A 110 -10.66 0.22 -6.23
N LEU A 111 -9.85 1.24 -5.96
CA LEU A 111 -9.35 2.18 -6.95
C LEU A 111 -7.82 2.18 -6.98
N GLU A 112 -7.23 2.22 -8.18
CA GLU A 112 -5.78 2.43 -8.41
C GLU A 112 -5.58 3.65 -9.33
N PHE A 113 -4.62 4.51 -8.98
CA PHE A 113 -4.25 5.71 -9.74
C PHE A 113 -2.79 5.61 -10.14
N GLY A 114 -2.54 5.54 -11.45
CA GLY A 114 -1.27 5.10 -12.02
C GLY A 114 -1.26 3.58 -12.16
N VAL A 115 -1.54 3.10 -13.37
CA VAL A 115 -1.72 1.67 -13.68
C VAL A 115 -0.53 1.15 -14.48
N PHE A 116 0.03 1.98 -15.36
CA PHE A 116 1.09 1.62 -16.30
C PHE A 116 0.81 0.28 -17.00
N ARG A 117 1.60 -0.76 -16.72
CA ARG A 117 1.49 -2.11 -17.32
C ARG A 117 0.44 -3.00 -16.65
N GLY A 118 -0.24 -2.51 -15.62
CA GLY A 118 -1.32 -3.19 -14.92
C GLY A 118 -0.87 -4.31 -13.99
N HIS A 119 0.39 -4.34 -13.55
CA HIS A 119 0.87 -5.38 -12.64
C HIS A 119 0.12 -5.32 -11.29
N THR A 120 0.04 -4.13 -10.71
CA THR A 120 -0.54 -3.90 -9.39
C THR A 120 -2.08 -4.02 -9.40
N ILE A 121 -2.77 -3.39 -10.36
CA ILE A 121 -4.23 -3.58 -10.49
C ILE A 121 -4.64 -5.04 -10.71
N ASN A 122 -3.86 -5.81 -11.46
CA ASN A 122 -4.16 -7.23 -11.69
C ASN A 122 -3.97 -8.04 -10.41
N TYR A 123 -2.98 -7.69 -9.59
CA TYR A 123 -2.77 -8.30 -8.29
C TYR A 123 -3.91 -7.99 -7.30
N LEU A 124 -4.43 -6.76 -7.31
CA LEU A 124 -5.63 -6.39 -6.55
C LEU A 124 -6.86 -7.16 -7.03
N ALA A 125 -7.04 -7.25 -8.34
CA ALA A 125 -8.16 -7.91 -8.98
C ALA A 125 -8.25 -9.42 -8.67
N LEU A 126 -7.11 -10.09 -8.42
CA LEU A 126 -7.09 -11.50 -8.02
C LEU A 126 -7.72 -11.74 -6.63
N ALA A 127 -7.78 -10.71 -5.80
CA ALA A 127 -8.24 -10.83 -4.44
C ALA A 127 -9.64 -10.29 -4.21
N TYR A 128 -10.24 -9.64 -5.20
CA TYR A 128 -11.49 -8.93 -5.06
C TYR A 128 -12.53 -9.44 -6.03
N ASN A 129 -13.68 -9.87 -5.52
CA ASN A 129 -14.76 -10.40 -6.36
C ASN A 129 -15.53 -9.30 -7.10
N GLY A 130 -15.39 -8.03 -6.68
CA GLY A 130 -15.97 -6.89 -7.38
C GLY A 130 -15.04 -6.34 -8.47
N THR A 131 -15.44 -5.20 -9.03
CA THR A 131 -14.64 -4.49 -10.04
C THR A 131 -13.57 -3.63 -9.39
N VAL A 132 -12.30 -3.82 -9.78
CA VAL A 132 -11.21 -2.89 -9.48
C VAL A 132 -11.13 -1.86 -10.61
N VAL A 133 -11.08 -0.57 -10.27
CA VAL A 133 -11.08 0.52 -11.25
C VAL A 133 -9.70 1.18 -11.28
N GLY A 134 -9.07 1.22 -12.44
CA GLY A 134 -7.76 1.84 -12.65
C GLY A 134 -7.86 3.12 -13.45
N PHE A 135 -7.17 4.17 -13.02
CA PHE A 135 -7.07 5.45 -13.74
C PHE A 135 -5.65 5.68 -14.20
N ASP A 136 -5.47 6.00 -15.47
CA ASP A 136 -4.16 6.35 -16.02
C ASP A 136 -4.34 7.13 -17.33
N SER A 137 -3.40 8.03 -17.66
CA SER A 137 -3.36 8.68 -18.97
C SER A 137 -2.93 7.69 -20.07
N PHE A 138 -2.15 6.68 -19.69
CA PHE A 138 -1.35 5.77 -20.52
C PHE A 138 -0.40 6.51 -21.46
N LYS A 139 -0.19 7.81 -21.24
CA LYS A 139 0.69 8.73 -21.96
C LYS A 139 1.93 9.11 -21.14
N GLY A 140 2.07 8.51 -19.96
CA GLY A 140 3.15 8.78 -19.03
C GLY A 140 2.93 10.02 -18.19
N LEU A 141 3.98 10.41 -17.44
CA LEU A 141 3.94 11.56 -16.54
C LEU A 141 3.64 12.87 -17.29
N PRO A 142 2.72 13.72 -16.79
CA PRO A 142 2.42 15.01 -17.41
C PRO A 142 3.56 16.03 -17.26
N GLU A 143 4.37 15.88 -16.22
CA GLU A 143 5.52 16.72 -15.86
C GLU A 143 6.64 15.89 -15.24
N GLN A 144 7.80 16.52 -14.99
CA GLN A 144 8.91 15.85 -14.31
C GLN A 144 8.59 15.67 -12.81
N TRP A 145 8.84 14.48 -12.27
CA TRP A 145 8.60 14.17 -10.86
C TRP A 145 9.68 14.70 -9.93
N ARG A 146 10.93 14.30 -10.15
CA ARG A 146 12.10 14.70 -9.34
C ARG A 146 13.38 14.75 -10.18
N PRO A 147 14.47 15.38 -9.69
CA PRO A 147 15.76 15.36 -10.38
C PRO A 147 16.16 13.93 -10.76
N ALA A 148 16.61 13.77 -12.00
CA ALA A 148 17.01 12.48 -12.54
C ALA A 148 18.43 12.13 -12.06
N ILE A 149 18.51 11.45 -10.91
CA ILE A 149 19.78 11.03 -10.29
C ILE A 149 19.99 9.51 -10.46
N GLY A 150 21.25 9.14 -10.74
CA GLY A 150 21.77 7.77 -10.84
C GLY A 150 20.88 6.77 -11.56
N ALA A 151 20.55 5.66 -10.91
CA ALA A 151 19.85 4.53 -11.54
C ALA A 151 18.39 4.85 -11.94
N LEU A 152 17.84 5.95 -11.43
CA LEU A 152 16.48 6.41 -11.71
C LEU A 152 16.42 7.42 -12.87
N LYS A 153 17.58 7.69 -13.50
CA LYS A 153 17.70 8.61 -14.62
C LYS A 153 16.80 8.16 -15.77
N GLY A 154 15.75 8.95 -16.03
CA GLY A 154 14.77 8.68 -17.08
C GLY A 154 13.45 8.08 -16.59
N ALA A 155 13.36 7.56 -15.35
CA ALA A 155 12.09 7.13 -14.76
C ALA A 155 11.25 8.32 -14.24
N THR A 156 11.90 9.46 -13.95
CA THR A 156 11.26 10.64 -13.34
C THR A 156 10.92 11.74 -14.35
N GLN A 157 11.21 11.55 -15.64
CA GLN A 157 11.01 12.56 -16.69
C GLN A 157 9.55 12.64 -17.17
N LYS A 158 9.18 13.78 -17.74
CA LYS A 158 7.92 13.90 -18.45
C LYS A 158 7.82 12.83 -19.54
N GLY A 159 6.69 12.12 -19.60
CA GLY A 159 6.47 11.03 -20.54
C GLY A 159 7.06 9.67 -20.11
N SER A 160 7.71 9.57 -18.95
CA SER A 160 8.00 8.26 -18.33
C SER A 160 6.72 7.45 -18.17
N PHE A 161 6.81 6.11 -18.26
CA PHE A 161 5.68 5.19 -18.14
C PHE A 161 4.63 5.31 -19.26
N ASN A 162 4.99 5.87 -20.41
CA ASN A 162 4.11 6.00 -21.55
C ASN A 162 3.90 4.65 -22.28
N LEU A 163 2.64 4.26 -22.50
CA LEU A 163 2.24 3.11 -23.32
C LEU A 163 1.73 3.52 -24.70
N ASN A 164 2.10 4.72 -25.16
CA ASN A 164 1.59 5.39 -26.35
C ASN A 164 0.05 5.49 -26.35
N GLY A 165 -0.52 5.71 -25.16
CA GLY A 165 -1.97 5.72 -24.94
C GLY A 165 -2.65 4.36 -25.10
N ARG A 166 -1.91 3.25 -25.23
CA ARG A 166 -2.50 1.91 -25.34
C ARG A 166 -2.84 1.36 -23.96
N LEU A 167 -3.99 0.71 -23.86
CA LEU A 167 -4.39 0.03 -22.62
C LEU A 167 -3.59 -1.28 -22.45
N PRO A 168 -3.06 -1.56 -21.26
CA PRO A 168 -2.43 -2.84 -20.96
C PRO A 168 -3.48 -3.98 -20.91
N LYS A 169 -3.01 -5.23 -20.99
CA LYS A 169 -3.85 -6.39 -20.72
C LYS A 169 -4.13 -6.49 -19.21
N VAL A 170 -5.40 -6.62 -18.85
CA VAL A 170 -5.84 -6.71 -17.45
C VAL A 170 -6.81 -7.87 -17.23
N LYS A 171 -7.04 -8.22 -15.96
CA LYS A 171 -8.01 -9.23 -15.54
C LYS A 171 -9.44 -8.80 -15.88
N ALA A 172 -10.35 -9.78 -16.02
CA ALA A 172 -11.72 -9.54 -16.47
C ALA A 172 -12.54 -8.63 -15.55
N ASN A 173 -12.23 -8.60 -14.25
CA ASN A 173 -12.85 -7.74 -13.26
C ASN A 173 -12.13 -6.38 -13.09
N VAL A 174 -11.25 -6.00 -14.02
CA VAL A 174 -10.62 -4.68 -14.04
C VAL A 174 -11.33 -3.78 -15.04
N ARG A 175 -11.66 -2.56 -14.62
CA ARG A 175 -12.13 -1.49 -15.50
C ARG A 175 -11.10 -0.37 -15.56
N LEU A 176 -10.54 -0.12 -16.74
CA LEU A 176 -9.60 0.97 -16.97
C LEU A 176 -10.33 2.24 -17.43
N ILE A 177 -9.98 3.37 -16.84
CA ILE A 177 -10.42 4.70 -17.22
C ILE A 177 -9.21 5.47 -17.73
N LYS A 178 -9.19 5.71 -19.05
CA LYS A 178 -8.11 6.40 -19.73
C LYS A 178 -8.33 7.92 -19.73
N GLY A 179 -7.34 8.67 -19.29
CA GLY A 179 -7.31 10.13 -19.35
C GLY A 179 -6.55 10.74 -18.17
N LEU A 180 -6.36 12.05 -18.18
CA LEU A 180 -5.83 12.76 -17.02
C LEU A 180 -6.85 12.72 -15.87
N PHE A 181 -6.36 12.75 -14.63
CA PHE A 181 -7.22 12.65 -13.45
C PHE A 181 -8.20 13.83 -13.36
N GLU A 182 -7.74 15.05 -13.67
CA GLU A 182 -8.57 16.26 -13.75
C GLU A 182 -9.77 16.13 -14.71
N ASP A 183 -9.61 15.38 -15.81
CA ASP A 183 -10.67 15.19 -16.81
C ASP A 183 -11.63 14.05 -16.45
N THR A 184 -11.12 13.01 -15.79
CA THR A 184 -11.80 11.72 -15.64
C THR A 184 -12.47 11.55 -14.28
N LEU A 185 -11.82 11.99 -13.19
CA LEU A 185 -12.32 11.82 -11.83
C LEU A 185 -13.64 12.56 -11.56
N PRO A 186 -13.82 13.84 -11.95
CA PRO A 186 -15.09 14.53 -11.69
C PRO A 186 -16.28 13.79 -12.29
N ARG A 187 -16.14 13.30 -13.54
CA ARG A 187 -17.18 12.56 -14.24
C ARG A 187 -17.42 11.18 -13.63
N PHE A 188 -16.36 10.51 -13.18
CA PHE A 188 -16.47 9.22 -12.50
C PHE A 188 -17.27 9.35 -11.20
N VAL A 189 -16.89 10.28 -10.33
CA VAL A 189 -17.52 10.49 -9.03
C VAL A 189 -18.98 10.92 -9.18
N GLN A 190 -19.29 11.82 -10.13
CA GLN A 190 -20.67 12.25 -10.40
C GLN A 190 -21.62 11.11 -10.81
N ARG A 191 -21.08 10.03 -11.41
CA ARG A 191 -21.88 8.87 -11.84
C ARG A 191 -22.03 7.81 -10.75
N LEU A 192 -21.33 7.93 -9.63
CA LEU A 192 -21.47 6.97 -8.53
C LEU A 192 -22.79 7.19 -7.80
N ASN A 193 -23.44 6.09 -7.42
CA ASN A 193 -24.54 6.15 -6.47
C ASN A 193 -24.02 6.69 -5.13
N ARG A 194 -24.79 7.55 -4.46
CA ARG A 194 -24.43 8.17 -3.17
C ARG A 194 -24.13 7.15 -2.06
N SER A 195 -24.63 5.92 -2.18
CA SER A 195 -24.33 4.85 -1.22
C SER A 195 -22.92 4.27 -1.36
N ARG A 196 -22.26 4.45 -2.52
CA ARG A 196 -20.90 3.93 -2.77
C ARG A 196 -19.88 4.68 -1.92
N TYR A 197 -18.86 3.94 -1.50
CA TYR A 197 -17.68 4.42 -0.78
C TYR A 197 -16.46 3.71 -1.33
N VAL A 198 -15.28 4.24 -1.04
CA VAL A 198 -14.00 3.61 -1.40
C VAL A 198 -13.46 2.89 -0.19
N SER A 199 -13.29 1.57 -0.28
CA SER A 199 -12.70 0.76 0.79
C SER A 199 -11.20 0.57 0.61
N LEU A 200 -10.71 0.60 -0.62
CA LEU A 200 -9.28 0.58 -0.95
C LEU A 200 -8.95 1.66 -1.98
N LEU A 201 -8.01 2.53 -1.64
CA LEU A 201 -7.43 3.54 -2.53
C LEU A 201 -5.93 3.29 -2.65
N HIS A 202 -5.45 3.00 -3.85
CA HIS A 202 -4.02 2.92 -4.17
C HIS A 202 -3.62 4.17 -4.97
N VAL A 203 -2.74 5.00 -4.38
CA VAL A 203 -2.19 6.23 -4.96
C VAL A 203 -0.76 5.94 -5.39
N ASP A 204 -0.56 5.79 -6.70
CA ASP A 204 0.71 5.42 -7.35
C ASP A 204 0.95 6.35 -8.54
N CYS A 205 0.98 7.65 -8.26
CA CYS A 205 0.95 8.66 -9.32
C CYS A 205 2.10 9.66 -9.28
N ASP A 206 3.10 9.41 -8.41
CA ASP A 206 4.38 10.10 -8.21
C ASP A 206 4.26 11.59 -7.79
N LEU A 207 3.43 12.34 -8.50
CA LEU A 207 3.32 13.78 -8.46
C LEU A 207 2.37 14.25 -7.34
N TYR A 208 2.75 15.36 -6.72
CA TYR A 208 1.89 16.12 -5.81
C TYR A 208 0.57 16.51 -6.48
N SER A 209 0.63 17.09 -7.68
CA SER A 209 -0.52 17.59 -8.45
C SER A 209 -1.53 16.48 -8.72
N SER A 210 -1.04 15.31 -9.14
CA SER A 210 -1.83 14.10 -9.35
C SER A 210 -2.46 13.60 -8.05
N SER A 211 -1.66 13.43 -6.99
CA SER A 211 -2.13 12.95 -5.67
C SER A 211 -3.18 13.87 -5.07
N LYS A 212 -2.97 15.18 -5.13
CA LYS A 212 -3.92 16.19 -4.67
C LYS A 212 -5.23 16.11 -5.43
N THR A 213 -5.18 15.94 -6.75
CA THR A 213 -6.38 15.78 -7.58
C THR A 213 -7.16 14.51 -7.20
N VAL A 214 -6.46 13.40 -7.00
CA VAL A 214 -7.05 12.14 -6.52
C VAL A 214 -7.74 12.33 -5.17
N LEU A 215 -7.02 12.83 -4.17
CA LEU A 215 -7.54 12.98 -2.81
C LEU A 215 -8.67 14.02 -2.72
N LYS A 216 -8.65 15.08 -3.52
CA LYS A 216 -9.75 16.06 -3.61
C LYS A 216 -11.07 15.41 -4.04
N HIS A 217 -11.03 14.51 -5.03
CA HIS A 217 -12.24 13.90 -5.59
C HIS A 217 -12.65 12.62 -4.87
N VAL A 218 -11.68 11.83 -4.40
CA VAL A 218 -11.92 10.54 -3.76
C VAL A 218 -12.07 10.68 -2.24
N GLY A 219 -11.43 11.67 -1.63
CA GLY A 219 -11.48 11.93 -0.18
C GLY A 219 -12.89 11.91 0.42
N PRO A 220 -13.88 12.60 -0.19
CA PRO A 220 -15.28 12.58 0.28
C PRO A 220 -15.97 11.21 0.21
N LEU A 221 -15.42 10.26 -0.56
CA LEU A 221 -15.94 8.88 -0.67
C LEU A 221 -15.30 7.94 0.36
N LEU A 222 -14.28 8.41 1.08
CA LEU A 222 -13.64 7.64 2.12
C LEU A 222 -14.42 7.71 3.44
N ARG A 223 -14.38 6.61 4.19
CA ARG A 223 -15.08 6.41 5.47
C ARG A 223 -14.15 5.77 6.51
N PRO A 224 -14.50 5.77 7.81
CA PRO A 224 -13.78 4.98 8.80
C PRO A 224 -13.61 3.53 8.32
N GLY A 225 -12.38 3.00 8.42
CA GLY A 225 -12.01 1.69 7.91
C GLY A 225 -11.53 1.65 6.45
N SER A 226 -11.65 2.74 5.69
CA SER A 226 -11.06 2.82 4.35
C SER A 226 -9.55 2.75 4.43
N VAL A 227 -8.93 1.95 3.58
CA VAL A 227 -7.48 1.80 3.51
C VAL A 227 -6.94 2.58 2.32
N VAL A 228 -5.93 3.41 2.56
CA VAL A 228 -5.22 4.15 1.53
C VAL A 228 -3.77 3.68 1.52
N VAL A 229 -3.28 3.27 0.35
CA VAL A 229 -1.88 2.93 0.12
C VAL A 229 -1.29 3.99 -0.78
N PHE A 230 -0.22 4.62 -0.32
CA PHE A 230 0.61 5.52 -1.09
C PHE A 230 1.84 4.75 -1.53
N ASP A 231 2.16 4.71 -2.82
CA ASP A 231 3.30 3.94 -3.31
C ASP A 231 4.63 4.62 -2.95
N GLU A 232 4.67 5.96 -2.90
CA GLU A 232 5.90 6.74 -2.72
C GLU A 232 5.73 7.88 -1.69
N LEU A 233 5.33 7.53 -0.46
CA LEU A 233 5.04 8.52 0.59
C LEU A 233 6.29 9.12 1.25
N ILE A 234 7.34 8.31 1.46
CA ILE A 234 8.53 8.70 2.25
C ILE A 234 9.83 8.15 1.63
N HIS A 235 10.98 8.48 2.25
CA HIS A 235 12.29 7.86 2.01
C HIS A 235 13.03 8.27 0.71
N TYR A 236 12.77 9.49 0.23
CA TYR A 236 13.53 10.18 -0.83
C TYR A 236 13.58 11.68 -0.56
N VAL A 237 14.58 12.41 -1.04
CA VAL A 237 14.87 13.81 -0.65
C VAL A 237 13.63 14.72 -0.67
N GLU A 238 12.86 14.69 -1.76
CA GLU A 238 11.76 15.63 -1.97
C GLU A 238 10.41 15.23 -1.36
N TYR A 239 10.29 14.06 -0.72
CA TYR A 239 9.02 13.45 -0.29
C TYR A 239 8.03 14.39 0.42
N ARG A 240 8.56 15.35 1.19
CA ARG A 240 7.77 16.36 1.92
C ARG A 240 6.97 17.28 1.00
N ASN A 241 7.22 17.28 -0.30
CA ASN A 241 6.52 18.13 -1.27
C ASN A 241 5.54 17.35 -2.15
N HIS A 242 5.43 16.03 -1.98
CA HIS A 242 4.65 15.12 -2.83
C HIS A 242 3.44 14.52 -2.09
N GLU A 243 3.28 13.20 -2.12
CA GLU A 243 2.11 12.48 -1.60
C GLU A 243 1.87 12.78 -0.11
N LEU A 244 2.94 12.95 0.68
CA LEU A 244 2.83 13.27 2.10
C LEU A 244 2.17 14.64 2.33
N LYS A 245 2.48 15.62 1.49
CA LYS A 245 1.85 16.94 1.53
C LYS A 245 0.39 16.88 1.12
N ALA A 246 0.07 16.10 0.09
CA ALA A 246 -1.31 15.91 -0.35
C ALA A 246 -2.17 15.21 0.73
N LEU A 247 -1.60 14.21 1.43
CA LEU A 247 -2.24 13.58 2.59
C LEU A 247 -2.46 14.59 3.72
N TYR A 248 -1.45 15.38 4.07
CA TYR A 248 -1.59 16.43 5.08
C TYR A 248 -2.74 17.39 4.77
N GLU A 249 -2.79 17.91 3.54
CA GLU A 249 -3.84 18.84 3.11
C GLU A 249 -5.23 18.20 3.21
N LEU A 250 -5.38 16.94 2.77
CA LEU A 250 -6.65 16.20 2.94
C LEU A 250 -7.08 16.13 4.41
N LEU A 251 -6.17 15.79 5.33
CA LEU A 251 -6.51 15.64 6.75
C LEU A 251 -6.76 16.99 7.43
N ALA A 252 -6.05 18.04 7.01
CA ALA A 252 -6.24 19.39 7.49
C ALA A 252 -7.61 19.94 7.08
N GLU A 253 -7.98 19.79 5.80
CA GLU A 253 -9.25 20.28 5.25
C GLU A 253 -10.46 19.51 5.79
N SER A 254 -10.32 18.19 5.95
CA SER A 254 -11.46 17.32 6.33
C SER A 254 -11.63 17.09 7.83
N GLY A 255 -10.62 17.45 8.62
CA GLY A 255 -10.52 17.06 10.02
C GLY A 255 -10.42 15.54 10.25
N ALA A 256 -10.24 14.75 9.18
CA ALA A 256 -10.06 13.31 9.27
C ALA A 256 -8.73 12.95 9.94
N GLN A 257 -8.67 11.73 10.45
CA GLN A 257 -7.50 11.17 11.09
C GLN A 257 -7.19 9.82 10.49
N VAL A 258 -5.91 9.45 10.51
CA VAL A 258 -5.45 8.19 9.97
C VAL A 258 -4.57 7.44 10.95
N GLU A 259 -4.63 6.14 10.87
CA GLU A 259 -3.74 5.22 11.55
C GLU A 259 -2.74 4.65 10.55
N VAL A 260 -1.46 4.62 10.91
CA VAL A 260 -0.42 4.01 10.08
C VAL A 260 -0.44 2.50 10.26
N LEU A 261 -0.75 1.78 9.18
CA LEU A 261 -0.79 0.32 9.16
C LEU A 261 0.59 -0.30 8.87
N GLY A 262 1.48 0.45 8.24
CA GLY A 262 2.87 0.05 8.01
C GLY A 262 3.49 0.63 6.73
N PHE A 263 4.79 0.43 6.54
CA PHE A 263 5.59 0.95 5.42
C PHE A 263 6.56 -0.08 4.82
N SER A 264 6.90 0.02 3.52
CA SER A 264 7.86 -0.90 2.87
C SER A 264 9.29 -0.60 3.29
N GLY A 265 10.16 -1.62 3.35
CA GLY A 265 11.55 -1.47 3.79
C GLY A 265 11.73 -1.58 5.30
N THR A 266 12.97 -1.79 5.76
CA THR A 266 13.26 -2.22 7.14
C THR A 266 13.38 -1.08 8.16
N HIS A 267 13.49 0.16 7.70
CA HIS A 267 13.68 1.34 8.53
C HIS A 267 13.12 2.58 7.84
N VAL A 268 12.83 3.61 8.63
CA VAL A 268 12.35 4.91 8.15
C VAL A 268 13.36 6.02 8.47
N GLN A 269 13.60 6.90 7.50
CA GLN A 269 14.48 8.07 7.64
C GLN A 269 13.71 9.36 7.38
N SER A 270 13.70 10.26 8.36
CA SER A 270 12.98 11.54 8.27
C SER A 270 13.75 12.64 7.53
N ASP A 271 15.06 12.44 7.35
CA ASP A 271 15.96 13.31 6.61
C ASP A 271 16.80 12.47 5.62
N PRO A 272 16.16 11.97 4.55
CA PRO A 272 16.82 11.14 3.56
C PRO A 272 17.90 11.91 2.80
N GLN A 273 19.10 11.34 2.69
CA GLN A 273 20.24 11.93 1.97
C GLN A 273 20.63 11.04 0.77
N GLY A 274 20.91 11.67 -0.37
CA GLY A 274 21.34 10.97 -1.59
C GLY A 274 20.26 10.12 -2.25
N GLU A 275 20.69 9.14 -3.05
CA GLU A 275 19.78 8.23 -3.77
C GLU A 275 19.23 7.15 -2.84
N MET A 276 17.97 7.32 -2.44
CA MET A 276 17.24 6.32 -1.69
C MET A 276 16.00 5.86 -2.43
N GLN A 277 15.68 4.59 -2.25
CA GLN A 277 14.46 4.01 -2.80
C GLN A 277 13.28 4.51 -1.98
N PRO A 278 12.31 5.17 -2.63
CA PRO A 278 11.12 5.63 -1.93
C PRO A 278 10.28 4.45 -1.40
N GLN A 279 9.44 4.73 -0.40
CA GLN A 279 8.76 3.73 0.39
C GLN A 279 7.25 3.96 0.42
N SER A 280 6.53 2.89 0.09
CA SER A 280 5.09 2.80 0.21
C SER A 280 4.63 2.78 1.67
N VAL A 281 3.48 3.40 1.94
CA VAL A 281 2.86 3.45 3.26
C VAL A 281 1.37 3.19 3.15
N ALA A 282 0.87 2.27 3.98
CA ALA A 282 -0.56 2.02 4.12
C ALA A 282 -1.09 2.74 5.37
N VAL A 283 -2.21 3.44 5.21
CA VAL A 283 -2.94 4.10 6.29
C VAL A 283 -4.41 3.69 6.28
N ARG A 284 -5.04 3.68 7.46
CA ARG A 284 -6.48 3.45 7.63
C ARG A 284 -7.13 4.72 8.13
N LEU A 285 -8.26 5.10 7.56
CA LEU A 285 -9.02 6.25 8.05
C LEU A 285 -9.76 5.88 9.34
N CYS A 286 -9.61 6.70 10.37
CA CYS A 286 -10.23 6.49 11.69
C CYS A 286 -11.54 7.26 11.84
N SER A 287 -11.70 8.36 11.11
CA SER A 287 -12.86 9.24 11.19
C SER A 287 -13.39 9.59 9.80
N SER A 288 -14.69 9.86 9.73
CA SER A 288 -15.34 10.27 8.48
C SER A 288 -14.82 11.64 8.03
N TYR A 289 -14.64 11.78 6.71
CA TYR A 289 -14.42 13.08 6.07
C TYR A 289 -15.56 14.03 6.45
N LYS A 290 -15.22 15.18 7.04
CA LYS A 290 -16.15 16.29 7.24
C LYS A 290 -15.75 17.40 6.29
N PRO A 291 -16.58 17.78 5.29
CA PRO A 291 -16.26 18.96 4.49
C PRO A 291 -16.14 20.19 5.41
N PRO A 292 -15.25 21.14 5.08
CA PRO A 292 -15.19 22.43 5.77
C PRO A 292 -16.51 23.21 5.63
#